data_AF-A0A446BIZ3-F1
#
_entry.id   AF-A0A446BIZ3-F1
#
_cell.length_a   1.000
_cell.length_b   1.000
_cell.length_c   1.000
_cell.angle_alpha   90.00
_cell.angle_beta   90.00
_cell.angle_gamma   90.00
#
_symmetry.space_group_name_H-M   'P 1'
#
loop_
_entity.id
_entity.type
_entity.pdbx_description
1 polymer ?
#
loop_
_entity_poly.entity_id
_entity_poly.type
_entity_poly.pdbx_seq_one_letter_code
_entity_poly.pdbx_strand_id
1 'polypeptide(L)'
;MALQFDQRVTDLLQKQGAMRVAVFLRSKSPLYSLGNDEVVISACRTLGIDPVASRARLMTILEWDYLTIFAFNLWFDDYDWATAHHKLGSQEFRDKVNDFVASQHDRHGWDAKPPYLEDHTLPGV
;
A
#
# COMPACT_ATOMS: atom_id res chain seq x y z
N MET A 1 21.16 -1.93 7.50
CA MET A 1 21.47 -2.09 6.07
C MET A 1 20.54 -1.14 5.33
N ALA A 2 21.05 -0.07 4.73
CA ALA A 2 20.21 0.86 3.98
C ALA A 2 19.81 0.19 2.66
N LEU A 3 18.52 0.12 2.35
CA LEU A 3 18.07 -0.31 1.03
C LEU A 3 18.50 0.76 0.02
N GLN A 4 19.19 0.31 -1.03
CA GLN A 4 19.49 1.18 -2.15
C GLN A 4 18.24 1.25 -3.02
N PHE A 5 17.59 2.41 -3.01
CA PHE A 5 16.47 2.68 -3.91
C PHE A 5 16.99 3.16 -5.26
N ASP A 6 16.20 2.96 -6.31
CA ASP A 6 16.46 3.59 -7.59
C ASP A 6 16.32 5.12 -7.49
N GLN A 7 16.92 5.83 -8.44
CA GLN A 7 16.94 7.30 -8.44
C GLN A 7 15.54 7.92 -8.40
N ARG A 8 14.53 7.30 -9.05
CA ARG A 8 13.18 7.85 -9.09
C ARG A 8 12.53 7.80 -7.72
N VAL A 9 12.70 6.70 -6.99
CA VAL A 9 12.21 6.56 -5.62
C VAL A 9 12.93 7.54 -4.70
N THR A 10 14.25 7.66 -4.82
CA THR A 10 15.03 8.65 -4.07
C THR A 10 14.54 10.08 -4.32
N ASP A 11 14.34 10.47 -5.58
CA ASP A 11 13.82 11.78 -5.96
C ASP A 11 12.41 12.02 -5.39
N LEU A 12 11.56 10.98 -5.36
CA LEU A 12 10.22 11.04 -4.79
C LEU A 12 10.26 11.29 -3.28
N LEU A 13 11.13 10.58 -2.57
CA LEU A 13 11.31 10.72 -1.12
C LEU A 13 11.91 12.09 -0.75
N GLN A 14 12.84 12.60 -1.55
CA GLN A 14 13.48 13.91 -1.32
C GLN A 14 12.52 15.09 -1.51
N LYS A 15 11.50 14.96 -2.38
CA LYS A 15 10.50 16.01 -2.58
C LYS A 15 9.64 16.28 -1.35
N GLN A 16 9.53 15.30 -0.44
CA GLN A 16 8.71 15.37 0.78
C GLN A 16 7.27 15.87 0.51
N GLY A 17 6.73 15.53 -0.66
CA GLY A 17 5.35 15.83 -1.01
C GLY A 17 4.38 14.79 -0.45
N ALA A 18 3.10 15.13 -0.36
CA ALA A 18 2.05 14.23 0.11
C ALA A 18 2.14 12.86 -0.58
N MET A 19 2.38 11.81 0.21
CA MET A 19 2.66 10.46 -0.26
C MET A 19 1.88 9.41 0.52
N ARG A 20 1.35 8.41 -0.19
CA ARG A 20 0.80 7.19 0.39
C ARG A 20 1.80 6.06 0.24
N VAL A 21 2.06 5.38 1.35
CA VAL A 21 2.91 4.20 1.39
C VAL A 21 2.04 2.99 1.72
N ALA A 22 2.19 1.93 0.94
CA ALA A 22 1.59 0.63 1.21
C ALA A 22 2.70 -0.38 1.54
N VAL A 23 2.56 -1.07 2.67
CA VAL A 23 3.49 -2.12 3.13
C VAL A 23 2.77 -3.45 3.07
N PHE A 24 3.33 -4.39 2.33
CA PHE A 24 2.81 -5.74 2.17
C PHE A 24 3.60 -6.68 3.09
N LEU A 25 3.00 -7.04 4.21
CA LEU A 25 3.61 -7.84 5.26
C LEU A 25 3.11 -9.28 5.18
N ARG A 26 3.97 -10.21 4.78
CA ARG A 26 3.63 -11.65 4.78
C ARG A 26 3.86 -12.27 6.15
N SER A 27 3.12 -13.33 6.47
CA SER A 27 3.24 -14.07 7.74
C SER A 27 4.64 -14.61 8.06
N LYS A 28 5.46 -14.87 7.03
CA LYS A 28 6.86 -15.30 7.17
C LYS A 28 7.85 -14.15 7.43
N SER A 29 7.39 -12.90 7.38
CA SER A 29 8.25 -11.74 7.62
C SER A 29 8.66 -11.68 9.09
N PRO A 30 9.91 -11.32 9.40
CA PRO A 30 10.32 -11.06 10.79
C PRO A 30 9.58 -9.87 11.41
N LEU A 31 8.88 -9.06 10.59
CA LEU A 31 8.07 -7.94 11.05
C LEU A 31 6.63 -8.34 11.37
N TYR A 32 6.22 -9.60 11.14
CA TYR A 32 4.83 -10.04 11.30
C TYR A 32 4.33 -10.02 12.75
N SER A 33 5.24 -10.15 13.72
CA SER A 33 4.91 -10.10 15.15
C SER A 33 4.91 -8.69 15.73
N LEU A 34 5.25 -7.66 14.93
CA LEU A 34 5.31 -6.29 15.40
C LEU A 34 3.90 -5.70 15.53
N GLY A 35 3.75 -4.76 16.46
CA GLY A 35 2.55 -3.94 16.54
C GLY A 35 2.39 -3.04 15.30
N ASN A 36 1.16 -2.62 15.01
CA ASN A 36 0.84 -1.81 13.83
C ASN A 36 1.71 -0.54 13.69
N ASP A 37 1.89 0.20 14.78
CA ASP A 37 2.73 1.40 14.80
C ASP A 37 4.22 1.08 14.58
N GLU A 38 4.69 -0.06 15.11
CA GLU A 38 6.06 -0.53 14.93
C GLU A 38 6.34 -0.93 13.48
N VAL A 39 5.35 -1.47 12.77
CA VAL A 39 5.44 -1.74 11.33
C VAL A 39 5.58 -0.43 10.55
N VAL A 40 4.76 0.59 10.85
CA VAL A 40 4.83 1.91 10.19
C VAL A 40 6.17 2.60 10.47
N ILE A 41 6.62 2.59 11.73
CA ILE A 41 7.93 3.15 12.12
C ILE A 41 9.06 2.42 11.40
N SER A 42 9.00 1.08 11.36
CA SER A 42 10.01 0.28 10.67
C SER A 42 10.03 0.57 9.17
N ALA A 43 8.87 0.72 8.54
CA ALA A 43 8.76 1.12 7.14
C ALA A 43 9.35 2.51 6.89
N CYS A 44 9.05 3.50 7.74
CA CYS A 44 9.63 4.85 7.62
C CYS A 44 11.15 4.83 7.74
N ARG A 45 11.69 4.13 8.75
CA ARG A 45 13.14 3.96 8.93
C ARG A 45 13.80 3.29 7.73
N THR A 46 13.13 2.29 7.15
CA THR A 46 13.58 1.57 5.95
C THR A 46 13.67 2.51 4.74
N LEU A 47 12.75 3.46 4.63
CA LEU A 47 12.74 4.51 3.61
C LEU A 47 13.66 5.70 3.94
N GLY A 48 14.34 5.71 5.09
CA GLY A 48 15.15 6.85 5.54
C GLY A 48 14.33 8.07 5.94
N ILE A 49 13.07 7.86 6.34
CA ILE A 49 12.12 8.91 6.71
C ILE A 49 11.99 8.95 8.23
N ASP A 50 12.03 10.15 8.80
CA ASP A 50 11.66 10.37 10.21
C ASP A 50 10.12 10.33 10.34
N PRO A 51 9.55 9.35 11.06
CA PRO A 51 8.09 9.16 11.12
C PRO A 51 7.36 10.31 11.83
N VAL A 52 8.03 11.04 12.72
CA VAL A 52 7.45 12.18 13.44
C VAL A 52 7.48 13.42 12.54
N ALA A 53 8.62 13.71 11.91
CA ALA A 53 8.75 14.84 11.00
C ALA A 53 7.86 14.69 9.76
N SER A 54 7.68 13.47 9.26
CA SER A 54 6.78 13.18 8.14
C SER A 54 5.30 13.09 8.54
N ARG A 55 5.00 13.15 9.84
CA ARG A 55 3.67 12.93 10.43
C ARG A 55 3.00 11.68 9.86
N ALA A 56 3.75 10.57 9.91
CA ALA A 56 3.27 9.29 9.41
C ALA A 56 1.94 8.93 10.08
N ARG A 57 0.88 8.74 9.29
CA ARG A 57 -0.45 8.43 9.82
C ARG A 57 -1.02 7.20 9.16
N LEU A 58 -1.18 6.14 9.94
CA LEU A 58 -1.87 4.93 9.52
C LEU A 58 -3.30 5.26 9.07
N MET A 59 -3.66 4.80 7.87
CA MET A 59 -4.98 5.01 7.29
C MET A 59 -5.84 3.75 7.39
N THR A 60 -5.29 2.62 6.96
CA THR A 60 -6.03 1.36 6.91
C THR A 60 -5.07 0.18 7.04
N ILE A 61 -5.61 -0.89 7.59
CA ILE A 61 -5.00 -2.21 7.65
C ILE A 61 -5.98 -3.16 6.97
N LEU A 62 -5.49 -3.95 6.03
CA LEU A 62 -6.24 -5.03 5.40
C LEU A 62 -5.54 -6.34 5.72
N GLU A 63 -6.25 -7.26 6.36
CA GLU A 63 -5.69 -8.52 6.86
C GLU A 63 -6.28 -9.71 6.09
N TRP A 64 -5.41 -10.62 5.68
CA TRP A 64 -5.71 -11.95 5.16
C TRP A 64 -4.80 -12.98 5.86
N ASP A 65 -5.14 -14.26 5.75
CA ASP A 65 -4.48 -15.36 6.47
C ASP A 65 -2.94 -15.39 6.35
N TYR A 66 -2.38 -14.86 5.27
CA TYR A 66 -0.94 -14.87 5.00
C TYR A 66 -0.37 -13.50 4.60
N LEU A 67 -1.19 -12.45 4.60
CA LEU A 67 -0.82 -11.13 4.11
C LEU A 67 -1.57 -10.04 4.90
N THR A 68 -0.81 -9.10 5.45
CA THR A 68 -1.34 -7.86 6.02
C THR A 68 -0.84 -6.69 5.18
N ILE A 69 -1.74 -5.83 4.72
CA ILE A 69 -1.40 -4.61 4.00
C ILE A 69 -1.66 -3.42 4.92
N PHE A 70 -0.61 -2.65 5.18
CA PHE A 70 -0.71 -1.37 5.88
C PHE A 70 -0.66 -0.25 4.86
N ALA A 71 -1.60 0.68 4.90
CA ALA A 71 -1.51 1.92 4.13
C ALA A 71 -1.46 3.12 5.08
N PHE A 72 -0.49 4.01 4.86
CA PHE A 72 -0.32 5.21 5.66
C PHE A 72 0.10 6.41 4.82
N ASN A 73 -0.19 7.61 5.33
CA ASN A 73 0.15 8.87 4.72
C ASN A 73 1.45 9.45 5.29
N LEU A 74 2.19 10.17 4.45
CA LEU A 74 3.35 10.99 4.81
C LEU A 74 3.18 12.40 4.22
N TRP A 75 3.51 13.44 4.99
CA TRP A 75 3.46 14.85 4.55
C TRP A 75 2.10 15.29 3.98
N PHE A 76 1.02 14.88 4.66
CA PHE A 76 -0.36 15.09 4.21
C PHE A 76 -1.07 16.29 4.85
N ASP A 77 -0.37 17.12 5.63
CA ASP A 77 -1.01 18.21 6.41
C ASP A 77 -1.71 19.25 5.55
N ASP A 78 -1.09 19.62 4.43
CA ASP A 78 -1.62 20.58 3.47
C ASP A 78 -2.36 19.90 2.30
N TYR A 79 -2.62 18.59 2.42
CA TYR A 79 -3.38 17.86 1.41
C TYR A 79 -4.86 18.23 1.51
N ASP A 80 -5.28 19.12 0.62
CA ASP A 80 -6.70 19.43 0.46
C ASP A 80 -7.38 18.32 -0.35
N TRP A 81 -8.07 17.41 0.34
CA TRP A 81 -8.83 16.33 -0.29
C TRP A 81 -9.95 16.85 -1.21
N ALA A 82 -10.43 18.09 -1.03
CA ALA A 82 -11.43 18.70 -1.90
C ALA A 82 -10.83 19.07 -3.28
N THR A 83 -9.51 19.32 -3.34
CA THR A 83 -8.77 19.50 -4.60
C THR A 83 -8.33 18.17 -5.21
N ALA A 84 -8.38 17.08 -4.45
CA ALA A 84 -7.96 15.75 -4.89
C ALA A 84 -8.97 15.03 -5.79
N HIS A 85 -10.11 15.66 -6.11
CA HIS A 85 -10.98 15.24 -7.19
C HIS A 85 -10.29 15.48 -8.55
N HIS A 86 -9.26 14.69 -8.84
CA HIS A 86 -8.90 14.45 -10.22
C HIS A 86 -10.13 13.88 -10.91
N LYS A 87 -10.47 14.43 -12.08
CA LYS A 87 -11.42 13.80 -13.00
C LYS A 87 -11.11 12.32 -12.98
N LEU A 88 -12.09 11.50 -12.56
CA LEU A 88 -12.04 10.05 -12.77
C LEU A 88 -11.46 9.86 -14.16
N GLY A 89 -10.34 9.12 -14.24
CA GLY A 89 -9.66 8.90 -15.51
C GLY A 89 -10.69 8.52 -16.58
N SER A 90 -10.39 8.85 -17.85
CA SER A 90 -11.29 8.50 -18.95
C SER A 90 -11.79 7.07 -18.80
N GLN A 91 -12.98 6.77 -19.31
CA GLN A 91 -13.54 5.41 -19.20
C GLN A 91 -12.50 4.35 -19.63
N GLU A 92 -11.73 4.65 -20.69
CA GLU A 92 -10.58 3.85 -21.13
C GLU A 92 -9.51 3.59 -20.06
N PHE A 93 -9.14 4.59 -19.25
CA PHE A 93 -8.19 4.40 -18.14
C PHE A 93 -8.78 3.48 -17.06
N ARG A 94 -10.06 3.64 -16.76
CA ARG A 94 -10.76 2.80 -15.78
C ARG A 94 -10.83 1.35 -16.26
N ASP A 95 -11.14 1.16 -17.53
CA ASP A 95 -11.20 -0.15 -18.17
C ASP A 95 -9.80 -0.81 -18.15
N LYS A 96 -8.73 -0.08 -18.47
CA LYS A 96 -7.35 -0.61 -18.38
C LYS A 96 -6.93 -0.99 -16.97
N VAL A 97 -7.27 -0.18 -15.96
CA VAL A 97 -6.98 -0.53 -14.56
C VAL A 97 -7.77 -1.77 -14.16
N ASN A 98 -9.03 -1.86 -14.55
CA ASN A 98 -9.87 -3.02 -14.28
C ASN A 98 -9.32 -4.29 -14.95
N ASP A 99 -8.94 -4.22 -16.22
CA ASP A 99 -8.31 -5.31 -16.96
C ASP A 99 -6.97 -5.72 -16.33
N PHE A 100 -6.17 -4.75 -15.87
CA PHE A 100 -4.93 -5.04 -15.17
C PHE A 100 -5.18 -5.79 -13.87
N VAL A 101 -6.11 -5.32 -13.03
CA VAL A 101 -6.48 -5.97 -11.77
C VAL A 101 -7.05 -7.37 -12.03
N ALA A 102 -7.94 -7.52 -13.01
CA ALA A 102 -8.46 -8.82 -13.45
C ALA A 102 -7.34 -9.75 -13.94
N SER A 103 -6.36 -9.24 -14.70
CA SER A 103 -5.22 -10.04 -15.15
C SER A 103 -4.32 -10.50 -13.99
N GLN A 104 -4.20 -9.71 -12.92
CA GLN A 104 -3.50 -10.15 -11.71
C GLN A 104 -4.32 -11.20 -10.96
N HIS A 105 -5.64 -11.02 -10.88
CA HIS A 105 -6.57 -11.96 -10.29
C HIS A 105 -6.49 -13.34 -10.97
N ASP A 106 -6.53 -13.38 -12.30
CA ASP A 106 -6.42 -14.62 -13.11
C ASP A 106 -5.03 -15.27 -12.97
N ARG A 107 -3.95 -14.48 -12.98
CA ARG A 107 -2.57 -15.01 -12.88
C ARG A 107 -2.25 -15.59 -11.51
N HIS A 108 -2.91 -15.10 -10.46
CA HIS A 108 -2.68 -15.54 -9.08
C HIS A 108 -3.78 -16.48 -8.57
N GLY A 109 -4.71 -16.90 -9.44
CA GLY A 109 -5.73 -17.92 -9.12
C GLY A 109 -6.78 -17.46 -8.11
N TRP A 110 -7.08 -16.16 -8.05
CA TRP A 110 -8.17 -15.66 -7.23
C TRP A 110 -9.47 -15.91 -8.01
N ASP A 111 -10.50 -16.48 -7.37
CA ASP A 111 -11.80 -16.77 -8.01
C ASP A 111 -12.94 -15.99 -7.32
N ALA A 112 -12.68 -14.73 -6.97
CA ALA A 112 -13.64 -13.88 -6.28
C ALA A 112 -14.44 -13.01 -7.28
N LYS A 113 -15.75 -13.24 -7.38
CA LYS A 113 -16.68 -12.27 -7.99
C LYS A 113 -17.08 -11.20 -6.96
N PRO A 114 -17.29 -9.94 -7.36
CA PRO A 114 -17.76 -8.91 -6.44
C PRO A 114 -19.11 -9.28 -5.81
N PRO A 115 -19.37 -8.92 -4.54
CA PRO A 115 -18.51 -8.12 -3.66
C PRO A 115 -17.39 -8.95 -3.03
N TYR A 116 -16.15 -8.40 -3.08
CA TYR A 116 -14.88 -9.05 -2.73
C TYR A 116 -14.75 -9.43 -1.25
N LEU A 117 -15.51 -10.42 -0.79
CA LEU A 117 -15.54 -10.85 0.61
C LEU A 117 -15.25 -12.35 0.81
N GLU A 118 -15.05 -13.14 -0.24
CA GLU A 118 -14.72 -14.57 -0.10
C GLU A 118 -13.30 -14.87 -0.59
N ASP A 119 -12.50 -15.45 0.32
CA ASP A 119 -11.15 -15.95 0.10
C ASP A 119 -11.21 -17.39 -0.46
N HIS A 120 -10.64 -17.62 -1.65
CA HIS A 120 -10.63 -18.92 -2.31
C HIS A 120 -9.23 -19.57 -2.29
N THR A 121 -8.30 -19.07 -1.47
CA THR A 121 -6.93 -19.60 -1.39
C THR A 121 -6.78 -20.78 -0.43
N LEU A 122 -7.87 -21.21 0.21
CA LEU A 122 -7.91 -22.48 0.92
C LEU A 122 -7.93 -23.64 -0.10
N PRO A 123 -7.07 -24.67 0.07
CA PRO A 123 -7.24 -25.91 -0.66
C PRO A 123 -8.61 -26.49 -0.29
N GLY A 124 -9.42 -26.84 -1.29
CA GLY A 124 -10.82 -27.22 -1.10
C GLY A 124 -11.06 -28.27 0.00
N VAL A 125 -12.16 -28.04 0.74
CA VAL A 125 -12.78 -28.88 1.78
C VAL A 125 -12.00 -29.00 3.09
#